data_AF-A0AAN6WQU3-F1
#
_entry.id   AF-A0AAN6WQU3-F1
#
_cell.length_a   1.000
_cell.length_b   1.000
_cell.length_c   1.000
_cell.angle_alpha   90.00
_cell.angle_beta   90.00
_cell.angle_gamma   90.00
#
_symmetry.space_group_name_H-M   'P 1'
#
loop_
_entity.id
_entity.type
_entity.pdbx_description
1 polymer ?
#
loop_
_entity_poly.entity_id
_entity_poly.type
_entity_poly.pdbx_seq_one_letter_code
_entity_poly.pdbx_strand_id
1 'polypeptide(L)'
;MFFDTSHNSRNTVLSNVFTAFTITAAKMWAYIRSLSHSSSTPNNNNKRAVVPVTVIKNTIGSLIDVAFLLMTSKARRERWKGYECSVTKGEVTWLVMVAFRQVLKKKQTGYGEVIAWLEEETVLLSRGKKGGGKVDGKGLVRVVKDLRV
;
A
#
# COMPACT_ATOMS: atom_id res chain seq x y z
N MET A 1 3.25 -18.18 0.88
CA MET A 1 3.57 -18.67 2.24
C MET A 1 3.60 -17.54 3.27
N PHE A 2 4.27 -16.40 3.01
CA PHE A 2 4.38 -15.27 3.98
C PHE A 2 3.07 -14.63 4.46
N PHE A 3 1.96 -14.86 3.75
CA PHE A 3 0.62 -14.36 4.09
C PHE A 3 -0.32 -15.44 4.61
N ASP A 4 0.24 -16.59 4.99
CA ASP A 4 -0.52 -17.73 5.47
C ASP A 4 -0.60 -17.71 6.99
N THR A 5 -1.79 -17.52 7.53
CA THR A 5 -2.05 -17.49 8.98
C THR A 5 -2.12 -18.87 9.61
N SER A 6 -2.13 -19.95 8.81
CA SER A 6 -1.98 -21.31 9.33
C SER A 6 -0.55 -21.61 9.80
N HIS A 7 0.44 -21.01 9.13
CA HIS A 7 1.87 -21.23 9.39
C HIS A 7 2.57 -20.07 10.08
N ASN A 8 1.96 -18.87 10.06
CA ASN A 8 2.55 -17.66 10.64
C ASN A 8 1.58 -17.03 11.62
N SER A 9 2.12 -16.43 12.68
CA SER A 9 1.30 -15.58 13.54
C SER A 9 0.67 -14.45 12.72
N ARG A 10 -0.54 -14.03 13.12
CA ARG A 10 -1.24 -12.90 12.50
C ARG A 10 -0.39 -11.63 12.47
N ASN A 11 0.38 -11.38 13.54
CA ASN A 11 1.29 -10.25 13.62
C ASN A 11 2.38 -10.33 12.53
N THR A 12 2.99 -11.50 12.37
CA THR A 12 3.99 -11.76 11.33
C THR A 12 3.42 -11.56 9.93
N VAL A 13 2.20 -12.02 9.67
CA VAL A 13 1.53 -11.81 8.38
C VAL A 13 1.32 -10.32 8.11
N LEU A 14 0.77 -9.57 9.07
CA LEU A 14 0.57 -8.12 8.94
C LEU A 14 1.90 -7.38 8.71
N SER A 15 2.96 -7.79 9.40
CA SER A 15 4.31 -7.26 9.18
C SER A 15 4.84 -7.54 7.77
N ASN A 16 4.67 -8.76 7.28
CA ASN A 16 5.07 -9.14 5.92
C ASN A 16 4.31 -8.33 4.86
N VAL A 17 3.00 -8.14 5.06
CA VAL A 17 2.15 -7.33 4.19
C VAL A 17 2.62 -5.87 4.19
N PHE A 18 2.88 -5.28 5.37
CA PHE A 18 3.39 -3.92 5.49
C PHE A 18 4.73 -3.72 4.78
N THR A 19 5.67 -4.63 4.98
CA THR A 19 6.99 -4.61 4.34
C THR A 19 6.86 -4.72 2.82
N ALA A 20 6.00 -5.60 2.33
CA ALA A 20 5.74 -5.74 0.90
C ALA A 20 5.18 -4.44 0.28
N PHE A 21 4.27 -3.75 0.97
CA PHE A 21 3.75 -2.46 0.51
C PHE A 21 4.78 -1.34 0.59
N THR A 22 5.65 -1.34 1.60
CA THR A 22 6.76 -0.37 1.70
C THR A 22 7.73 -0.50 0.52
N ILE A 23 8.11 -1.75 0.18
CA ILE A 23 8.93 -2.03 -1.00
C ILE A 23 8.19 -1.61 -2.29
N THR A 24 6.90 -1.89 -2.37
CA THR A 24 6.07 -1.52 -3.53
C THR A 24 6.00 0.00 -3.72
N ALA A 25 5.80 0.76 -2.64
CA ALA A 25 5.81 2.22 -2.67
C ALA A 25 7.18 2.77 -3.10
N ALA A 26 8.27 2.18 -2.62
CA ALA A 26 9.62 2.57 -3.04
C ALA A 26 9.87 2.30 -4.53
N LYS A 27 9.41 1.15 -5.03
CA LYS A 27 9.47 0.80 -6.46
C LYS A 27 8.63 1.75 -7.32
N MET A 28 7.41 2.09 -6.89
CA MET A 28 6.56 3.07 -7.58
C MET A 28 7.26 4.42 -7.68
N TRP A 29 7.82 4.91 -6.57
CA TRP A 29 8.56 6.18 -6.57
C TRP A 29 9.75 6.14 -7.54
N ALA A 30 10.55 5.07 -7.50
CA ALA A 30 11.70 4.91 -8.39
C ALA A 30 11.27 4.89 -9.87
N TYR A 31 10.18 4.19 -10.18
CA TYR A 31 9.60 4.11 -11.52
C TYR A 31 9.11 5.47 -12.03
N ILE A 32 8.34 6.21 -11.23
CA ILE A 32 7.89 7.56 -11.60
C ILE A 32 9.10 8.48 -11.84
N ARG A 33 10.14 8.37 -10.99
CA ARG A 33 11.37 9.13 -11.15
C ARG A 33 12.12 8.77 -12.44
N SER A 34 12.20 7.51 -12.82
CA SER A 34 12.86 7.10 -14.07
C SER A 34 12.07 7.51 -15.31
N LEU A 35 10.74 7.51 -15.25
CA LEU A 35 9.90 8.01 -16.36
C LEU A 35 10.17 9.49 -16.66
N SER A 36 10.34 10.31 -15.63
CA SER A 36 10.70 11.73 -15.79
C SER A 36 12.06 11.96 -16.46
N HIS A 37 12.98 10.99 -16.42
CA HIS A 37 14.29 11.09 -17.09
C HIS A 37 14.23 10.57 -18.54
N SER A 38 13.32 9.62 -18.83
CA SER A 38 13.19 8.98 -20.13
C SER A 38 12.36 9.78 -21.14
N SER A 39 11.58 10.78 -20.71
CA SER A 39 10.73 11.60 -21.59
C SER A 39 11.50 12.71 -22.34
N SER A 40 12.79 12.51 -22.59
CA SER A 40 13.68 13.43 -23.29
C SER A 40 13.59 13.19 -24.80
N THR A 41 12.40 13.38 -25.39
CA THR A 41 12.26 13.28 -26.85
C THR A 41 12.73 14.61 -27.48
N PRO A 42 13.54 14.61 -28.56
CA PRO A 42 14.18 15.84 -29.07
C PRO A 42 13.26 16.84 -29.77
N ASN A 43 11.94 16.61 -29.83
CA ASN A 43 11.06 17.42 -30.64
C ASN A 43 9.80 17.85 -29.87
N ASN A 44 9.72 19.16 -29.67
CA ASN A 44 8.62 19.98 -29.14
C ASN A 44 8.25 19.89 -27.63
N ASN A 45 8.47 21.04 -26.97
CA ASN A 45 7.84 21.53 -25.75
C ASN A 45 8.16 20.77 -24.45
N ASN A 46 9.27 21.19 -23.81
CA ASN A 46 9.79 20.83 -22.49
C ASN A 46 8.74 20.81 -21.35
N LYS A 47 7.80 19.86 -21.36
CA LYS A 47 7.02 19.47 -20.18
C LYS A 47 7.52 18.11 -19.74
N ARG A 48 8.26 18.10 -18.63
CA ARG A 48 8.57 16.90 -17.85
C ARG A 48 7.30 16.05 -17.77
N ALA A 49 7.35 14.77 -18.14
CA ALA A 49 6.20 13.89 -17.98
C ALA A 49 5.87 13.78 -16.49
N VAL A 50 4.90 14.58 -16.04
CA VAL A 50 4.39 14.56 -14.67
C VAL A 50 3.26 13.55 -14.64
N VAL A 51 3.44 12.48 -13.85
CA VAL A 51 2.35 11.52 -13.60
C VAL A 51 1.25 12.25 -12.83
N PRO A 52 0.00 12.29 -13.34
CA PRO A 52 -1.09 12.97 -12.64
C PRO A 52 -1.35 12.34 -11.26
N VAL A 53 -1.70 13.17 -10.28
CA VAL A 53 -2.02 12.72 -8.91
C VAL A 53 -3.17 11.71 -8.91
N THR A 54 -4.14 11.87 -9.80
CA THR A 54 -5.27 10.95 -9.99
C THR A 54 -4.82 9.55 -10.37
N VAL A 55 -3.81 9.41 -11.24
CA VAL A 55 -3.25 8.11 -11.63
C VAL A 55 -2.61 7.41 -10.44
N ILE A 56 -1.87 8.16 -9.60
CA ILE A 56 -1.26 7.61 -8.39
C ILE A 56 -2.33 7.13 -7.41
N LYS A 57 -3.34 7.97 -7.13
CA LYS A 57 -4.46 7.62 -6.24
C LYS A 57 -5.21 6.37 -6.73
N ASN A 58 -5.55 6.32 -8.02
CA ASN A 58 -6.24 5.17 -8.62
C ASN A 58 -5.39 3.90 -8.57
N THR A 59 -4.09 4.01 -8.83
CA THR A 59 -3.16 2.87 -8.77
C THR A 59 -3.06 2.32 -7.36
N ILE A 60 -3.01 3.18 -6.34
CA ILE A 60 -3.02 2.75 -4.93
C ILE A 60 -4.36 2.07 -4.59
N GLY A 61 -5.48 2.62 -5.06
CA GLY A 61 -6.80 1.99 -4.91
C GLY A 61 -6.86 0.59 -5.52
N SER A 62 -6.47 0.46 -6.79
CA SER A 62 -6.43 -0.84 -7.48
C SER A 62 -5.45 -1.82 -6.82
N LEU A 63 -4.32 -1.34 -6.31
CA LEU A 63 -3.36 -2.17 -5.57
C LEU A 63 -4.01 -2.79 -4.33
N ILE A 64 -4.82 -2.03 -3.58
CA ILE A 64 -5.52 -2.52 -2.39
C ILE A 64 -6.47 -3.66 -2.78
N ASP A 65 -7.27 -3.46 -3.82
CA ASP A 65 -8.24 -4.46 -4.29
C ASP A 65 -7.56 -5.74 -4.78
N VAL A 66 -6.54 -5.59 -5.63
CA VAL A 66 -5.78 -6.72 -6.18
C VAL A 66 -5.01 -7.45 -5.08
N ALA A 67 -4.36 -6.73 -4.16
CA ALA A 67 -3.62 -7.36 -3.07
C ALA A 67 -4.56 -8.16 -2.15
N PHE A 68 -5.70 -7.58 -1.77
CA PHE A 68 -6.68 -8.28 -0.94
C PHE A 68 -7.20 -9.54 -1.64
N LEU A 69 -7.54 -9.45 -2.92
CA LEU A 69 -7.97 -10.60 -3.71
C LEU A 69 -6.88 -11.68 -3.80
N LEU A 70 -5.64 -11.31 -4.10
CA LEU A 70 -4.51 -12.24 -4.21
C LEU A 70 -4.18 -12.95 -2.90
N MET A 71 -4.46 -12.31 -1.76
CA MET A 71 -4.27 -12.89 -0.43
C MET A 71 -5.45 -13.77 0.00
N THR A 72 -6.68 -13.44 -0.37
CA THR A 72 -7.87 -14.12 0.20
C THR A 72 -8.62 -15.02 -0.77
N SER A 73 -8.28 -14.97 -2.06
CA SER A 73 -8.99 -15.67 -3.14
C SER A 73 -9.12 -17.17 -2.93
N LYS A 74 -10.24 -17.70 -3.42
CA LYS A 74 -10.52 -19.14 -3.43
C LYS A 74 -9.48 -19.93 -4.23
N ALA A 75 -9.08 -19.41 -5.39
CA ALA A 75 -8.03 -20.02 -6.22
C ALA A 75 -6.72 -20.22 -5.46
N ARG A 76 -6.40 -19.31 -4.53
CA ARG A 76 -5.21 -19.47 -3.68
C ARG A 76 -5.36 -20.59 -2.66
N ARG A 77 -6.54 -20.69 -2.03
CA ARG A 77 -6.87 -21.77 -1.08
C ARG A 77 -6.93 -23.14 -1.76
N GLU A 78 -7.43 -23.20 -3.00
CA GLU A 78 -7.47 -24.44 -3.79
C GLU A 78 -6.07 -24.89 -4.21
N ARG A 79 -5.20 -23.94 -4.58
CA ARG A 79 -3.80 -24.23 -4.94
C ARG A 79 -2.97 -24.70 -3.74
N TRP A 80 -3.26 -24.21 -2.54
CA TRP A 80 -2.51 -24.53 -1.32
C TRP A 80 -3.47 -25.05 -0.25
N LYS A 81 -3.61 -26.37 -0.16
CA LYS A 81 -4.49 -27.01 0.83
C LYS A 81 -4.07 -26.61 2.25
N GLY A 82 -5.03 -26.11 3.04
CA GLY A 82 -4.79 -25.61 4.40
C GLY A 82 -4.40 -24.13 4.48
N TYR A 83 -4.27 -23.42 3.35
CA TYR A 83 -3.98 -21.99 3.34
C TYR A 83 -5.11 -21.18 3.99
N GLU A 84 -4.75 -20.37 4.98
CA GLU A 84 -5.66 -19.43 5.62
C GLU A 84 -5.08 -18.02 5.56
N CYS A 85 -5.95 -17.02 5.42
CA CYS A 85 -5.56 -15.62 5.53
C CYS A 85 -6.65 -14.86 6.26
N SER A 86 -6.40 -14.56 7.53
CA SER A 86 -7.34 -13.85 8.42
C SER A 86 -7.24 -12.31 8.33
N VAL A 87 -6.67 -11.77 7.25
CA VAL A 87 -6.48 -10.32 7.08
C VAL A 87 -7.72 -9.71 6.44
N THR A 88 -8.21 -8.61 6.99
CA THR A 88 -9.40 -7.90 6.49
C THR A 88 -9.03 -6.85 5.44
N LYS A 89 -9.98 -6.49 4.56
CA LYS A 89 -9.77 -5.42 3.57
C LYS A 89 -9.45 -4.08 4.23
N GLY A 90 -10.05 -3.78 5.38
CA GLY A 90 -9.75 -2.57 6.16
C GLY A 90 -8.30 -2.52 6.64
N GLU A 91 -7.76 -3.64 7.12
CA GLU A 91 -6.35 -3.74 7.53
C GLU A 91 -5.41 -3.60 6.34
N VAL A 92 -5.70 -4.26 5.22
CA VAL A 92 -4.90 -4.10 3.99
C VAL A 92 -4.88 -2.64 3.55
N THR A 93 -6.05 -1.99 3.51
CA THR A 93 -6.19 -0.59 3.14
C THR A 93 -5.34 0.29 4.06
N TRP A 94 -5.48 0.12 5.38
CA TRP A 94 -4.72 0.89 6.35
C TRP A 94 -3.20 0.69 6.20
N LEU A 95 -2.75 -0.56 6.04
CA LEU A 95 -1.33 -0.90 5.86
C LEU A 95 -0.76 -0.28 4.58
N VAL A 96 -1.49 -0.30 3.46
CA VAL A 96 -1.09 0.37 2.22
C VAL A 96 -0.96 1.87 2.45
N MET A 97 -1.99 2.52 3.02
CA MET A 97 -1.97 3.97 3.21
C MET A 97 -0.79 4.41 4.09
N VAL A 98 -0.52 3.69 5.17
CA VAL A 98 0.60 3.99 6.08
C VAL A 98 1.95 3.73 5.42
N ALA A 99 2.12 2.62 4.69
CA ALA A 99 3.36 2.28 4.01
C ALA A 99 3.72 3.32 2.94
N PHE A 100 2.75 3.65 2.07
CA PHE A 100 2.95 4.66 1.03
C PHE A 100 3.23 6.04 1.64
N ARG A 101 2.54 6.41 2.71
CA ARG A 101 2.81 7.66 3.42
C ARG A 101 4.24 7.71 3.95
N GLN A 102 4.74 6.64 4.59
CA GLN A 102 6.10 6.62 5.13
C GLN A 102 7.16 6.81 4.04
N VAL A 103 7.01 6.14 2.90
CA VAL A 103 7.95 6.27 1.78
C VAL A 103 7.86 7.65 1.12
N LEU A 104 6.65 8.12 0.81
CA LEU A 104 6.47 9.39 0.11
C LEU A 104 6.83 10.59 0.98
N LYS A 105 6.64 10.54 2.30
CA LYS A 105 7.11 11.60 3.21
C LYS A 105 8.62 11.78 3.18
N LYS A 106 9.38 10.67 3.13
CA LYS A 106 10.84 10.72 2.96
C LYS A 106 11.26 11.30 1.60
N LYS A 107 10.32 11.46 0.65
CA LYS A 107 10.53 11.87 -0.77
C LYS A 107 9.51 12.93 -1.23
N GLN A 108 9.11 13.85 -0.34
CA GLN A 108 7.89 14.67 -0.47
C GLN A 108 7.78 15.59 -1.71
N THR A 109 8.88 15.93 -2.37
CA THR A 109 8.89 16.87 -3.50
C THR A 109 7.99 16.37 -4.64
N GLY A 110 6.89 17.07 -4.91
CA GLY A 110 5.91 16.71 -5.95
C GLY A 110 4.83 15.71 -5.53
N TYR A 111 4.79 15.27 -4.27
CA TYR A 111 3.80 14.31 -3.77
C TYR A 111 2.88 14.88 -2.67
N GLY A 112 2.90 16.19 -2.43
CA GLY A 112 2.17 16.83 -1.31
C GLY A 112 0.67 16.49 -1.29
N GLU A 113 0.00 16.57 -2.43
CA GLU A 113 -1.43 16.25 -2.52
C GLU A 113 -1.72 14.75 -2.26
N VAL A 114 -0.83 13.86 -2.72
CA VAL A 114 -0.96 12.42 -2.44
C VAL A 114 -0.76 12.15 -0.96
N ILE A 115 0.25 12.78 -0.33
CA ILE A 115 0.53 12.62 1.10
C ILE A 115 -0.64 13.11 1.94
N ALA A 116 -1.23 14.27 1.63
CA ALA A 116 -2.39 14.80 2.33
C ALA A 116 -3.59 13.85 2.24
N TRP A 117 -3.87 13.31 1.05
CA TRP A 117 -4.91 12.31 0.85
C TRP A 117 -4.66 11.02 1.66
N LEU A 118 -3.42 10.52 1.70
CA LEU A 118 -3.06 9.33 2.49
C LEU A 118 -3.26 9.57 4.00
N GLU A 119 -2.96 10.78 4.48
CA GLU A 119 -3.17 11.15 5.89
C GLU A 119 -4.65 11.21 6.26
N GLU A 120 -5.46 11.86 5.43
CA GLU A 120 -6.90 11.92 5.61
C GLU A 120 -7.52 10.51 5.64
N GLU A 121 -7.17 9.67 4.67
CA GLU A 121 -7.71 8.31 4.56
C GLU A 121 -7.31 7.45 5.78
N THR A 122 -6.07 7.58 6.27
CA THR A 122 -5.60 6.87 7.47
C THR A 122 -6.41 7.26 8.71
N VAL A 123 -6.76 8.55 8.85
CA VAL A 123 -7.60 9.05 9.96
C VAL A 123 -9.03 8.54 9.84
N LEU A 124 -9.61 8.53 8.63
CA LEU A 124 -10.96 8.04 8.38
C LEU A 124 -11.10 6.54 8.69
N LEU A 125 -10.11 5.73 8.30
CA LEU A 125 -10.06 4.30 8.59
C LEU A 125 -9.92 4.03 10.09
N SER A 126 -9.09 4.82 10.78
CA SER A 126 -8.93 4.72 12.24
C SER A 126 -10.20 5.11 13.02
N ARG A 127 -11.06 5.95 12.41
CA ARG A 127 -12.36 6.37 12.96
C ARG A 127 -13.53 5.46 12.58
N GLY A 128 -13.30 4.45 11.73
CA GLY A 128 -14.34 3.49 11.30
C GLY A 128 -15.41 4.08 10.37
N LYS A 129 -15.18 5.25 9.76
CA LYS A 129 -16.19 5.97 8.96
C LYS A 129 -16.35 5.48 7.51
N LYS A 130 -15.47 4.61 7.01
CA LYS A 130 -15.55 4.05 5.65
C LYS A 130 -15.79 2.54 5.71
N GLY A 131 -17.06 2.13 5.58
CA GLY A 131 -17.59 0.88 5.01
C GLY A 131 -16.93 -0.49 5.26
N GLY A 132 -15.94 -0.62 6.14
CA GLY A 132 -15.07 -1.79 6.21
C GLY A 132 -14.64 -2.11 7.64
N GLY A 133 -15.60 -2.16 8.57
CA GLY A 133 -15.37 -2.56 9.96
C GLY A 133 -14.45 -1.62 10.74
N LYS A 134 -14.53 -1.69 12.08
CA LYS A 134 -13.59 -0.98 12.94
C LYS A 134 -12.24 -1.69 12.85
N VAL A 135 -11.26 -1.07 12.20
CA VAL A 135 -9.89 -1.59 12.14
C VAL A 135 -9.25 -1.45 13.52
N ASP A 136 -8.58 -2.49 14.03
CA ASP A 136 -7.78 -2.39 15.25
C ASP A 136 -6.51 -1.55 14.99
N GLY A 137 -6.69 -0.24 15.01
CA GLY A 137 -5.62 0.72 14.80
C GLY A 137 -4.50 0.62 15.84
N LYS A 138 -4.78 0.17 17.07
CA LYS A 138 -3.74 0.03 18.10
C LYS A 138 -2.84 -1.18 17.82
N GLY A 139 -3.43 -2.31 17.42
CA GLY A 139 -2.68 -3.50 17.00
C GLY A 139 -1.81 -3.22 15.79
N LEU A 140 -2.37 -2.62 14.73
CA LEU A 140 -1.63 -2.30 13.51
C LEU A 140 -0.50 -1.28 13.72
N VAL A 141 -0.72 -0.28 14.58
CA VAL A 141 0.35 0.69 14.91
C VAL A 141 1.50 0.02 15.64
N ARG A 142 1.25 -0.98 16.50
CA ARG A 142 2.34 -1.76 17.14
C ARG A 142 3.14 -2.51 16.09
N VAL A 143 2.46 -3.25 15.20
CA VAL A 143 3.09 -4.00 14.09
C VAL A 143 4.03 -3.09 13.29
N VAL A 144 3.57 -1.90 12.91
CA VAL A 144 4.37 -0.95 12.14
C VAL A 144 5.52 -0.34 12.94
N LYS A 145 5.32 -0.05 14.23
CA LYS A 145 6.36 0.51 15.10
C LYS A 145 7.50 -0.47 15.35
N ASP A 146 7.17 -1.76 15.49
CA ASP A 146 8.14 -2.82 15.75
C ASP A 146 9.04 -3.08 14.54
N LEU A 147 8.63 -2.66 13.34
CA LEU A 147 9.34 -2.88 12.08
C LEU A 147 10.38 -1.81 11.72
N ARG A 148 10.62 -0.77 12.54
CA ARG A 148 11.49 0.40 12.28
C ARG A 148 12.30 0.32 10.96
N VAL A 149 11.77 0.93 9.89
CA VAL A 149 12.45 1.19 8.60
C VAL A 149 12.72 2.68 8.39
#